data_AF-A0A7S2ARJ9-F1
#
_entry.id   AF-A0A7S2ARJ9-F1
#
_cell.length_a   1.000
_cell.length_b   1.000
_cell.length_c   1.000
_cell.angle_alpha   90.00
_cell.angle_beta   90.00
_cell.angle_gamma   90.00
#
_symmetry.space_group_name_H-M   'P 1'
#
loop_
_entity.id
_entity.type
_entity.pdbx_description
1 polymer ?
#
loop_
_entity_poly.entity_id
_entity_poly.type
_entity_poly.pdbx_seq_one_letter_code
_entity_poly.pdbx_strand_id
1 'polypeptide(L)'
;SAASLHNRSHSSSSKARIHYASGRSSCRANSARAMKLAYWMYSGPAHIGTLRIASSFQNVHAIMHAPLGDDYFNVLRSMLERERDFTPVTASIVDRHVLAEGSKSKVVEGITRKAAEDLPDLILLTPTCTSSILQEDLESFVENASRNSGMSDVILADVNHYRVNEMQAADRTLEQIIRFYVDKATKEEGYKPKKTKRPSANIIGPTTLGFHHHHDAREMKRMLGEMGIDVNMVTPEGGRVTELKHLTDAWFNIVPYRETGLMAAKYLERQFDMPFTDTVPMGILGTNDWISSIQAIVNEQAKALAPEGEEVLIVDFDDYSKRQTLHVSQAAWFSRSVDCQNLTGKRAVVFGDATHAAMMTRVLSREMCIRVVCAGTYARHE
;
A
#
# COMPACT_ATOMS: atom_id res chain seq x y z
N SER A 1 -31.39 20.80 61.73
CA SER A 1 -30.33 19.86 62.17
C SER A 1 -30.11 18.87 61.03
N ALA A 2 -28.94 18.93 60.38
CA ALA A 2 -27.82 17.99 60.63
C ALA A 2 -28.23 16.53 60.35
N ALA A 3 -27.86 15.99 59.18
CA ALA A 3 -26.74 15.04 59.00
C ALA A 3 -27.21 13.57 59.13
N SER A 4 -26.74 12.56 58.41
CA SER A 4 -25.83 12.40 57.28
C SER A 4 -25.94 10.93 56.78
N LEU A 5 -25.72 10.75 55.47
CA LEU A 5 -24.95 9.68 54.82
C LEU A 5 -25.03 8.23 55.34
N HIS A 6 -25.46 7.30 54.47
CA HIS A 6 -24.55 6.22 54.05
C HIS A 6 -24.83 5.70 52.63
N ASN A 7 -23.74 5.69 51.85
CA ASN A 7 -23.57 5.18 50.49
C ASN A 7 -23.82 3.68 50.37
N ARG A 8 -24.43 3.24 49.26
CA ARG A 8 -23.90 2.12 48.46
C ARG A 8 -24.18 2.34 46.96
N SER A 9 -23.09 2.55 46.24
CA SER A 9 -22.96 2.58 44.79
C SER A 9 -23.14 1.19 44.20
N HIS A 10 -23.92 1.04 43.13
CA HIS A 10 -23.77 -0.06 42.17
C HIS A 10 -23.86 0.49 40.74
N SER A 11 -22.70 0.51 40.10
CA SER A 11 -22.44 0.84 38.71
C SER A 11 -22.94 -0.28 37.78
N SER A 12 -23.91 -0.01 36.91
CA SER A 12 -24.24 -0.90 35.79
C SER A 12 -23.52 -0.42 34.53
N SER A 13 -22.31 -0.95 34.31
CA SER A 13 -21.59 -0.80 33.04
C SER A 13 -22.18 -1.75 32.00
N SER A 14 -22.91 -1.22 31.01
CA SER A 14 -23.33 -1.97 29.84
C SER A 14 -22.15 -2.12 28.88
N LYS A 15 -21.32 -3.16 29.08
CA LYS A 15 -20.31 -3.59 28.12
C LYS A 15 -21.01 -4.11 26.87
N ALA A 16 -20.88 -3.40 25.75
CA ALA A 16 -21.20 -3.92 24.43
C ALA A 16 -20.29 -5.14 24.17
N ARG A 17 -20.89 -6.34 24.21
CA ARG A 17 -20.21 -7.58 23.80
C ARG A 17 -20.09 -7.60 22.28
N ILE A 18 -18.86 -7.43 21.79
CA ILE A 18 -18.49 -7.85 20.44
C ILE A 18 -18.58 -9.37 20.42
N HIS A 19 -19.63 -9.91 19.82
CA HIS A 19 -19.74 -11.33 19.55
C HIS A 19 -18.81 -11.70 18.38
N TYR A 20 -17.62 -12.20 18.69
CA TYR A 20 -16.94 -13.09 17.76
C TYR A 20 -17.82 -14.33 17.60
N ALA A 21 -18.51 -14.44 16.48
CA ALA A 21 -19.11 -15.69 16.06
C ALA A 21 -17.98 -16.64 15.62
N SER A 22 -17.21 -17.16 16.58
CA SER A 22 -16.45 -18.40 16.38
C SER A 22 -17.44 -19.56 16.44
N GLY A 23 -18.23 -19.70 15.37
CA GLY A 23 -19.01 -20.89 15.14
C GLY A 23 -18.05 -22.08 15.03
N ARG A 24 -17.79 -22.77 16.13
CA ARG A 24 -17.33 -24.16 16.13
C ARG A 24 -18.48 -25.02 15.62
N SER A 25 -18.79 -24.91 14.33
CA SER A 25 -19.44 -26.01 13.61
C SER A 25 -18.38 -27.09 13.45
N SER A 26 -18.57 -28.21 14.13
CA SER A 26 -17.84 -29.45 13.93
C SER A 26 -18.15 -30.04 12.55
N CYS A 27 -17.79 -29.33 11.49
CA CYS A 27 -17.58 -29.92 10.18
C CYS A 27 -16.09 -30.18 10.10
N ARG A 28 -15.69 -31.45 10.26
CA ARG A 28 -14.40 -31.92 9.77
C ARG A 28 -14.33 -31.53 8.31
N ALA A 29 -13.66 -30.42 8.01
CA ALA A 29 -13.37 -30.03 6.64
C ALA A 29 -12.32 -31.01 6.12
N ASN A 30 -12.79 -32.12 5.56
CA ASN A 30 -12.07 -32.79 4.48
C ASN A 30 -11.86 -31.71 3.40
N SER A 31 -10.75 -30.97 3.47
CA SER A 31 -10.39 -30.04 2.40
C SER A 31 -9.82 -30.84 1.24
N ALA A 32 -10.68 -31.63 0.59
CA ALA A 32 -10.48 -31.91 -0.82
C ALA A 32 -10.47 -30.53 -1.49
N ARG A 33 -9.31 -30.07 -1.94
CA ARG A 33 -9.17 -28.86 -2.78
C ARG A 33 -9.92 -29.11 -4.08
N ALA A 34 -11.22 -28.86 -4.08
CA ALA A 34 -12.06 -28.93 -5.25
C ALA A 34 -11.89 -27.66 -6.09
N MET A 35 -11.99 -27.80 -7.42
CA MET A 35 -12.18 -26.68 -8.33
C MET A 35 -13.36 -25.82 -7.87
N LYS A 36 -13.20 -24.50 -7.90
CA LYS A 36 -14.25 -23.54 -7.51
C LYS A 36 -14.88 -22.96 -8.76
N LEU A 37 -16.21 -23.08 -8.87
CA LEU A 37 -16.96 -22.39 -9.92
C LEU A 37 -17.05 -20.90 -9.59
N ALA A 38 -16.54 -20.04 -10.47
CA ALA A 38 -16.59 -18.60 -10.32
C ALA A 38 -16.63 -17.92 -11.71
N TYR A 39 -17.30 -16.78 -11.79
CA TYR A 39 -17.29 -15.87 -12.95
C TYR A 39 -16.85 -14.45 -12.56
N TRP A 40 -16.74 -14.16 -11.26
CA TRP A 40 -16.32 -12.88 -10.71
C TRP A 40 -15.28 -13.11 -9.61
N MET A 41 -14.25 -12.27 -9.59
CA MET A 41 -13.25 -12.21 -8.54
C MET A 41 -12.98 -10.75 -8.18
N TYR A 42 -12.84 -10.47 -6.88
CA TYR A 42 -12.57 -9.11 -6.40
C TYR A 42 -11.10 -8.69 -6.50
N SER A 43 -10.19 -9.67 -6.49
CA SER A 43 -8.76 -9.45 -6.60
C SER A 43 -8.23 -10.34 -7.71
N GLY A 44 -7.40 -9.75 -8.58
CA GLY A 44 -6.80 -10.44 -9.71
C GLY A 44 -5.71 -11.45 -9.31
N PRO A 45 -5.10 -12.08 -10.32
CA PRO A 45 -3.94 -12.95 -10.10
C PRO A 45 -2.72 -12.15 -9.64
N ALA A 46 -1.78 -12.85 -9.00
CA ALA A 46 -0.63 -12.25 -8.34
C ALA A 46 0.23 -11.34 -9.25
N HIS A 47 0.48 -11.73 -10.51
CA HIS A 47 1.25 -10.91 -11.43
C HIS A 47 0.64 -9.53 -11.66
N ILE A 48 -0.68 -9.36 -11.63
CA ILE A 48 -1.30 -8.03 -11.76
C ILE A 48 -0.82 -7.08 -10.65
N GLY A 49 -0.61 -7.59 -9.44
CA GLY A 49 -0.04 -6.82 -8.33
C GLY A 49 1.38 -6.36 -8.62
N THR A 50 2.22 -7.28 -9.10
CA THR A 50 3.59 -6.98 -9.52
C THR A 50 3.63 -5.95 -10.65
N LEU A 51 2.76 -6.08 -11.66
CA LEU A 51 2.68 -5.15 -12.79
C LEU A 51 2.17 -3.77 -12.39
N ARG A 52 1.24 -3.68 -11.44
CA ARG A 52 0.81 -2.42 -10.85
C ARG A 52 2.00 -1.71 -10.22
N ILE A 53 2.82 -2.41 -9.42
CA ILE A 53 4.02 -1.80 -8.83
C ILE A 53 5.01 -1.34 -9.91
N ALA A 54 5.35 -2.21 -10.86
CA ALA A 54 6.29 -1.86 -11.94
C ALA A 54 5.81 -0.65 -12.75
N SER A 55 4.53 -0.61 -13.10
CA SER A 55 3.94 0.48 -13.90
C SER A 55 3.69 1.77 -13.11
N SER A 56 3.79 1.74 -11.77
CA SER A 56 3.69 2.93 -10.92
C SER A 56 5.01 3.68 -10.84
N PHE A 57 6.14 2.96 -10.93
CA PHE A 57 7.46 3.56 -10.99
C PHE A 57 7.75 4.14 -12.38
N GLN A 58 8.53 5.21 -12.42
CA GLN A 58 9.12 5.69 -13.66
C GLN A 58 10.31 4.80 -14.06
N ASN A 59 10.43 4.55 -15.36
CA ASN A 59 11.57 3.86 -15.95
C ASN A 59 11.82 2.43 -15.41
N VAL A 60 10.75 1.74 -15.01
CA VAL A 60 10.77 0.33 -14.64
C VAL A 60 9.99 -0.45 -15.69
N HIS A 61 10.59 -1.52 -16.22
CA HIS A 61 9.95 -2.35 -17.25
C HIS A 61 9.67 -3.75 -16.71
N ALA A 62 8.41 -4.19 -16.74
CA ALA A 62 8.08 -5.56 -16.37
C ALA A 62 8.12 -6.48 -17.60
N ILE A 63 8.72 -7.65 -17.46
CA ILE A 63 8.66 -8.70 -18.46
C ILE A 63 7.89 -9.87 -17.88
N MET A 64 6.72 -10.16 -18.42
CA MET A 64 5.90 -11.28 -17.98
C MET A 64 6.32 -12.54 -18.71
N HIS A 65 6.70 -13.58 -17.97
CA HIS A 65 6.84 -14.91 -18.54
C HIS A 65 5.44 -15.51 -18.71
N ALA A 66 4.77 -15.34 -19.85
CA ALA A 66 3.35 -15.62 -19.98
C ALA A 66 2.95 -16.14 -21.37
N PRO A 67 1.87 -16.92 -21.48
CA PRO A 67 1.24 -17.20 -22.78
C PRO A 67 0.77 -15.91 -23.48
N LEU A 68 0.56 -16.01 -24.80
CA LEU A 68 -0.08 -14.92 -25.55
C LEU A 68 -1.51 -14.68 -25.04
N GLY A 69 -1.84 -13.41 -24.73
CA GLY A 69 -3.14 -12.99 -24.21
C GLY A 69 -3.15 -12.57 -22.74
N ASP A 70 -2.13 -12.97 -21.96
CA ASP A 70 -1.97 -12.53 -20.57
C ASP A 70 -1.49 -11.06 -20.47
N ASP A 71 -1.21 -10.41 -21.60
CA ASP A 71 -0.89 -8.99 -21.73
C ASP A 71 -2.11 -8.05 -21.63
N TYR A 72 -3.29 -8.58 -21.28
CA TYR A 72 -4.51 -7.80 -21.05
C TYR A 72 -4.36 -6.71 -19.97
N PHE A 73 -3.34 -6.80 -19.10
CA PHE A 73 -2.99 -5.72 -18.16
C PHE A 73 -2.75 -4.38 -18.88
N ASN A 74 -2.16 -4.41 -20.08
CA ASN A 74 -1.92 -3.21 -20.89
C ASN A 74 -3.25 -2.53 -21.27
N VAL A 75 -4.28 -3.32 -21.55
CA VAL A 75 -5.62 -2.82 -21.86
C VAL A 75 -6.27 -2.24 -20.60
N LEU A 76 -6.13 -2.91 -19.44
CA LEU A 76 -6.66 -2.41 -18.17
C LEU A 76 -6.08 -1.04 -17.82
N ARG A 77 -4.74 -0.90 -17.85
CA ARG A 77 -4.07 0.35 -17.50
C ARG A 77 -4.43 1.47 -18.48
N SER A 78 -4.28 1.22 -19.78
CA SER A 78 -4.56 2.24 -20.81
C SER A 78 -6.02 2.72 -20.77
N MET A 79 -6.98 1.82 -20.56
CA MET A 79 -8.40 2.19 -20.60
C MET A 79 -8.91 2.79 -19.28
N LEU A 80 -8.53 2.23 -18.12
CA LEU A 80 -9.05 2.66 -16.82
C LEU A 80 -8.33 3.90 -16.29
N GLU A 81 -7.01 3.98 -16.45
CA GLU A 81 -6.24 5.18 -16.06
C GLU A 81 -6.26 6.25 -17.15
N ARG A 82 -6.65 5.90 -18.39
CA ARG A 82 -6.55 6.77 -19.59
C ARG A 82 -5.12 7.27 -19.79
N GLU A 83 -4.18 6.35 -19.62
CA GLU A 83 -2.76 6.59 -19.73
C GLU A 83 -2.39 7.02 -21.15
N ARG A 84 -1.49 8.00 -21.27
CA ARG A 84 -1.04 8.51 -22.57
C ARG A 84 0.14 7.72 -23.12
N ASP A 85 0.99 7.27 -22.21
CA ASP A 85 2.19 6.52 -22.54
C ASP A 85 1.90 5.02 -22.65
N PHE A 86 2.76 4.32 -23.38
CA PHE A 86 2.67 2.86 -23.43
C PHE A 86 2.92 2.27 -22.04
N THR A 87 2.19 1.20 -21.73
CA THR A 87 2.41 0.48 -20.48
C THR A 87 3.75 -0.26 -20.54
N PRO A 88 4.67 -0.08 -19.58
CA PRO A 88 6.04 -0.62 -19.63
C PRO A 88 6.04 -2.10 -19.22
N VAL A 89 5.27 -2.90 -19.96
CA VAL A 89 5.05 -4.31 -19.71
C VAL A 89 5.10 -5.06 -21.03
N THR A 90 5.94 -6.08 -21.09
CA THR A 90 6.10 -6.93 -22.29
C THR A 90 5.96 -8.40 -21.91
N ALA A 91 5.31 -9.20 -22.75
CA ALA A 91 5.24 -10.64 -22.56
C ALA A 91 6.45 -11.34 -23.22
N SER A 92 7.22 -12.10 -22.43
CA SER A 92 8.06 -13.18 -22.93
C SER A 92 7.17 -14.39 -23.18
N ILE A 93 6.81 -14.60 -24.45
CA ILE A 93 5.72 -15.50 -24.84
C ILE A 93 6.09 -16.97 -24.60
N VAL A 94 5.26 -17.64 -23.80
CA VAL A 94 5.24 -19.09 -23.62
C VAL A 94 4.38 -19.72 -24.70
N ASP A 95 5.02 -20.26 -25.72
CA ASP A 95 4.39 -21.05 -26.77
C ASP A 95 4.70 -22.54 -26.61
N ARG A 96 4.26 -23.36 -27.58
CA ARG A 96 4.49 -24.81 -27.54
C ARG A 96 5.97 -25.19 -27.63
N HIS A 97 6.81 -24.33 -28.21
CA HIS A 97 8.26 -24.58 -28.29
C HIS A 97 8.92 -24.43 -26.93
N VAL A 98 8.47 -23.46 -26.11
CA VAL A 98 8.94 -23.32 -24.72
C VAL A 98 8.69 -24.58 -23.90
N LEU A 99 7.59 -25.29 -24.14
CA LEU A 99 7.32 -26.57 -23.45
C LEU A 99 8.29 -27.70 -23.83
N ALA A 100 8.87 -27.64 -25.03
CA ALA A 100 9.76 -28.69 -25.54
C ALA A 100 11.25 -28.35 -25.33
N GLU A 101 11.61 -27.07 -25.45
CA GLU A 101 13.01 -26.59 -25.50
C GLU A 101 13.39 -25.73 -24.29
N GLY A 102 12.41 -25.31 -23.49
CA GLY A 102 12.58 -24.36 -22.37
C GLY A 102 12.45 -22.90 -22.80
N SER A 103 12.24 -22.01 -21.82
CA SER A 103 12.05 -20.56 -22.04
C SER A 103 13.34 -19.75 -21.95
N LYS A 104 14.44 -20.37 -21.52
CA LYS A 104 15.70 -19.68 -21.16
C LYS A 104 16.16 -18.66 -22.18
N SER A 105 16.29 -19.07 -23.45
CA SER A 105 16.78 -18.19 -24.52
C SER A 105 15.85 -17.00 -24.73
N LYS A 106 14.53 -17.24 -24.81
CA LYS A 106 13.51 -16.20 -25.02
C LYS A 106 13.44 -15.19 -23.86
N VAL A 107 13.55 -15.65 -22.62
CA VAL A 107 13.53 -14.77 -21.44
C VAL A 107 14.78 -13.90 -21.41
N VAL A 108 15.97 -14.49 -21.56
CA VAL A 108 17.25 -13.76 -21.52
C VAL A 108 17.38 -12.79 -22.70
N GLU A 109 16.99 -13.21 -23.91
CA GLU A 109 16.97 -12.34 -25.10
C GLU A 109 15.95 -11.21 -24.93
N GLY A 110 14.76 -11.50 -24.42
CA GLY A 110 13.72 -10.50 -24.14
C GLY A 110 14.19 -9.43 -23.14
N ILE A 111 14.85 -9.85 -22.04
CA ILE A 111 15.45 -8.92 -21.06
C ILE A 111 16.54 -8.08 -21.72
N THR A 112 17.48 -8.71 -22.42
CA THR A 112 18.62 -8.01 -23.04
C THR A 112 18.16 -7.02 -24.11
N ARG A 113 17.18 -7.41 -24.92
CA ARG A 113 16.57 -6.55 -25.94
C ARG A 113 15.87 -5.36 -25.30
N LYS A 114 15.07 -5.59 -24.26
CA LYS A 114 14.35 -4.49 -23.58
C LYS A 114 15.28 -3.55 -22.83
N ALA A 115 16.37 -4.07 -22.25
CA ALA A 115 17.43 -3.25 -21.69
C ALA A 115 18.04 -2.31 -22.75
N ALA A 116 18.26 -2.80 -23.97
CA ALA A 116 18.85 -2.01 -25.05
C ALA A 116 17.88 -1.02 -25.73
N GLU A 117 16.59 -1.38 -25.86
CA GLU A 117 15.56 -0.55 -26.50
C GLU A 117 15.08 0.59 -25.61
N ASP A 118 14.71 0.26 -24.36
CA ASP A 118 13.95 1.16 -23.49
C ASP A 118 14.83 1.80 -22.39
N LEU A 119 16.06 1.28 -22.18
CA LEU A 119 17.02 1.73 -21.16
C LEU A 119 16.41 1.92 -19.73
N PRO A 120 15.65 0.93 -19.21
CA PRO A 120 15.03 1.04 -17.89
C PRO A 120 16.08 1.01 -16.76
N ASP A 121 15.76 1.65 -15.63
CA ASP A 121 16.58 1.55 -14.42
C ASP A 121 16.45 0.15 -13.78
N LEU A 122 15.27 -0.46 -13.92
CA LEU A 122 14.95 -1.80 -13.42
C LEU A 122 14.12 -2.60 -14.45
N ILE A 123 14.53 -3.84 -14.69
CA ILE A 123 13.70 -4.84 -15.36
C ILE A 123 13.17 -5.83 -14.31
N LEU A 124 11.85 -5.96 -14.23
CA LEU A 124 11.17 -6.85 -13.31
C LEU A 124 10.64 -8.09 -14.05
N LEU A 125 11.36 -9.20 -13.95
CA LEU A 125 10.86 -10.48 -14.46
C LEU A 125 9.68 -10.93 -13.60
N THR A 126 8.53 -11.06 -14.21
CA THR A 126 7.25 -11.33 -13.54
C THR A 126 6.80 -12.75 -13.90
N PRO A 127 6.82 -13.71 -12.96
CA PRO A 127 6.25 -15.03 -13.20
C PRO A 127 4.73 -14.90 -13.38
N THR A 128 4.11 -15.87 -14.06
CA THR A 128 2.64 -15.99 -14.15
C THR A 128 2.15 -17.32 -13.56
N CYS A 129 0.84 -17.57 -13.63
CA CYS A 129 0.26 -18.85 -13.24
C CYS A 129 0.83 -20.01 -14.08
N THR A 130 1.17 -19.73 -15.33
CA THR A 130 1.82 -20.68 -16.25
C THR A 130 3.29 -20.91 -15.85
N SER A 131 4.07 -19.84 -15.61
CA SER A 131 5.48 -19.99 -15.17
C SER A 131 5.61 -20.82 -13.90
N SER A 132 4.67 -20.62 -12.98
CA SER A 132 4.67 -21.31 -11.68
C SER A 132 4.49 -22.83 -11.81
N ILE A 133 3.93 -23.32 -12.92
CA ILE A 133 3.77 -24.76 -13.21
C ILE A 133 4.98 -25.31 -13.96
N LEU A 134 5.60 -24.52 -14.84
CA LEU A 134 6.77 -24.96 -15.61
C LEU A 134 7.99 -25.22 -14.73
N GLN A 135 8.07 -24.57 -13.56
CA GLN A 135 9.13 -24.75 -12.56
C GLN A 135 10.54 -24.61 -13.15
N GLU A 136 10.68 -23.73 -14.13
CA GLU A 136 11.98 -23.35 -14.67
C GLU A 136 12.73 -22.46 -13.68
N ASP A 137 14.05 -22.49 -13.77
CA ASP A 137 14.93 -21.71 -12.92
C ASP A 137 15.03 -20.25 -13.41
N LEU A 138 13.96 -19.49 -13.14
CA LEU A 138 13.87 -18.07 -13.51
C LEU A 138 14.91 -17.22 -12.79
N GLU A 139 15.36 -17.62 -11.59
CA GLU A 139 16.45 -16.97 -10.85
C GLU A 139 17.75 -17.04 -11.66
N SER A 140 18.13 -18.24 -12.12
CA SER A 140 19.28 -18.39 -13.03
C SER A 140 19.14 -17.58 -14.32
N PHE A 141 17.91 -17.37 -14.83
CA PHE A 141 17.72 -16.57 -16.04
C PHE A 141 17.96 -15.09 -15.78
N VAL A 142 17.47 -14.57 -14.65
CA VAL A 142 17.75 -13.21 -14.19
C VAL A 142 19.26 -13.02 -14.00
N GLU A 143 19.95 -13.92 -13.29
CA GLU A 143 21.40 -13.80 -13.09
C GLU A 143 22.19 -13.77 -14.40
N ASN A 144 21.79 -14.57 -15.39
CA ASN A 144 22.41 -14.58 -16.70
C ASN A 144 22.12 -13.30 -17.50
N ALA A 145 20.88 -12.79 -17.41
CA ALA A 145 20.48 -11.57 -18.08
C ALA A 145 21.14 -10.33 -17.47
N SER A 146 21.28 -10.27 -16.13
CA SER A 146 21.93 -9.15 -15.42
C SER A 146 23.38 -8.92 -15.84
N ARG A 147 24.08 -9.95 -16.34
CA ARG A 147 25.45 -9.82 -16.87
C ARG A 147 25.49 -9.12 -18.24
N ASN A 148 24.38 -9.13 -18.97
CA ASN A 148 24.27 -8.64 -20.35
C ASN A 148 23.29 -7.46 -20.50
N SER A 149 22.56 -7.07 -19.44
CA SER A 149 21.57 -5.98 -19.44
C SER A 149 22.18 -4.58 -19.32
N GLY A 150 23.50 -4.45 -19.39
CA GLY A 150 24.19 -3.16 -19.32
C GLY A 150 24.02 -2.48 -17.97
N MET A 151 23.36 -1.32 -17.94
CA MET A 151 23.15 -0.52 -16.73
C MET A 151 21.84 -0.86 -15.99
N SER A 152 20.92 -1.59 -16.63
CA SER A 152 19.63 -1.94 -16.02
C SER A 152 19.80 -3.03 -14.96
N ASP A 153 19.32 -2.76 -13.74
CA ASP A 153 19.18 -3.81 -12.73
C ASP A 153 18.08 -4.80 -13.18
N VAL A 154 18.22 -6.09 -12.86
CA VAL A 154 17.21 -7.11 -13.18
C VAL A 154 16.88 -7.89 -11.91
N ILE A 155 15.60 -7.98 -11.57
CA ILE A 155 15.11 -8.76 -10.43
C ILE A 155 13.95 -9.67 -10.84
N LEU A 156 13.84 -10.84 -10.21
CA LEU A 156 12.66 -11.71 -10.29
C LEU A 156 11.66 -11.30 -9.21
N ALA A 157 10.41 -11.06 -9.58
CA ALA A 157 9.35 -10.83 -8.59
C ALA A 157 9.15 -12.08 -7.72
N ASP A 158 9.37 -11.92 -6.42
CA ASP A 158 9.25 -13.00 -5.41
C ASP A 158 7.78 -13.28 -5.09
N VAL A 159 7.07 -13.83 -6.07
CA VAL A 159 5.61 -13.98 -6.05
C VAL A 159 5.21 -15.38 -6.54
N ASN A 160 4.40 -16.06 -5.74
CA ASN A 160 3.84 -17.37 -6.10
C ASN A 160 2.33 -17.30 -6.34
N HIS A 161 1.92 -17.57 -7.59
CA HIS A 161 0.55 -17.42 -8.09
C HIS A 161 -0.50 -18.23 -7.34
N TYR A 162 -0.12 -19.36 -6.75
CA TYR A 162 -1.04 -20.25 -6.05
C TYR A 162 -1.07 -19.99 -4.52
N ARG A 163 -0.35 -18.97 -4.06
CA ARG A 163 -0.21 -18.63 -2.63
C ARG A 163 -0.65 -17.22 -2.28
N VAL A 164 -0.49 -16.27 -3.20
CA VAL A 164 -0.83 -14.86 -2.98
C VAL A 164 -1.75 -14.33 -4.06
N ASN A 165 -2.56 -13.34 -3.71
CA ASN A 165 -3.41 -12.60 -4.65
C ASN A 165 -2.69 -11.34 -5.18
N GLU A 166 -3.40 -10.52 -5.95
CA GLU A 166 -2.92 -9.23 -6.47
C GLU A 166 -2.38 -8.30 -5.38
N MET A 167 -3.14 -8.03 -4.31
CA MET A 167 -2.76 -7.03 -3.30
C MET A 167 -1.52 -7.48 -2.50
N GLN A 168 -1.48 -8.74 -2.09
CA GLN A 168 -0.34 -9.33 -1.41
C GLN A 168 0.92 -9.34 -2.29
N ALA A 169 0.76 -9.61 -3.59
CA ALA A 169 1.86 -9.55 -4.53
C ALA A 169 2.35 -8.11 -4.75
N ALA A 170 1.45 -7.13 -4.78
CA ALA A 170 1.82 -5.72 -4.86
C ALA A 170 2.62 -5.27 -3.62
N ASP A 171 2.15 -5.56 -2.41
CA ASP A 171 2.86 -5.20 -1.16
C ASP A 171 4.25 -5.85 -1.10
N ARG A 172 4.34 -7.15 -1.44
CA ARG A 172 5.62 -7.88 -1.47
C ARG A 172 6.57 -7.38 -2.56
N THR A 173 6.07 -7.09 -3.75
CA THR A 173 6.88 -6.57 -4.86
C THR A 173 7.44 -5.18 -4.51
N LEU A 174 6.62 -4.31 -3.91
CA LEU A 174 7.06 -2.98 -3.49
C LEU A 174 8.16 -3.06 -2.42
N GLU A 175 7.96 -3.90 -1.40
CA GLU A 175 8.99 -4.13 -0.37
C GLU A 175 10.27 -4.72 -0.98
N GLN A 176 10.16 -5.67 -1.90
CA GLN A 176 11.32 -6.27 -2.57
C GLN A 176 12.14 -5.22 -3.34
N ILE A 177 11.50 -4.34 -4.11
CA ILE A 177 12.17 -3.28 -4.86
C ILE A 177 12.83 -2.28 -3.91
N ILE A 178 12.11 -1.82 -2.88
CA ILE A 178 12.65 -0.88 -1.89
C ILE A 178 13.86 -1.49 -1.18
N ARG A 179 13.74 -2.71 -0.67
CA ARG A 179 14.85 -3.43 -0.03
C ARG A 179 16.03 -3.59 -0.97
N PHE A 180 15.81 -3.96 -2.22
CA PHE A 180 16.90 -4.13 -3.19
C PHE A 180 17.72 -2.84 -3.38
N TYR A 181 17.08 -1.70 -3.65
CA TYR A 181 17.79 -0.44 -3.88
C TYR A 181 18.38 0.18 -2.60
N VAL A 182 17.70 0.02 -1.46
CA VAL A 182 18.20 0.49 -0.17
C VAL A 182 19.39 -0.35 0.29
N ASP A 183 19.33 -1.69 0.18
CA ASP A 183 20.46 -2.58 0.49
C ASP A 183 21.63 -2.40 -0.48
N LYS A 184 21.36 -2.02 -1.74
CA LYS A 184 22.39 -1.67 -2.71
C LYS A 184 23.12 -0.39 -2.27
N ALA A 185 22.37 0.64 -1.87
CA ALA A 185 22.94 1.91 -1.40
C ALA A 185 23.72 1.78 -0.08
N THR A 186 23.24 0.96 0.88
CA THR A 186 23.95 0.77 2.17
C THR A 186 25.29 0.08 2.03
N LYS A 187 25.52 -0.66 0.93
CA LYS A 187 26.80 -1.29 0.62
C LYS A 187 27.79 -0.34 -0.05
N GLU A 188 27.35 0.82 -0.52
CA GLU A 188 28.25 1.83 -1.11
C GLU A 188 29.07 2.52 -0.02
N GLU A 189 30.37 2.69 -0.27
CA GLU A 189 31.27 3.33 0.70
C GLU A 189 30.82 4.77 0.98
N GLY A 190 30.66 5.10 2.27
CA GLY A 190 30.27 6.44 2.71
C GLY A 190 28.76 6.68 2.77
N TYR A 191 27.91 5.69 2.49
CA TYR A 191 26.48 5.82 2.69
C TYR A 191 26.14 6.02 4.19
N LYS A 192 25.57 7.18 4.50
CA LYS A 192 24.98 7.49 5.80
C LYS A 192 23.67 8.24 5.57
N PRO A 193 22.52 7.71 6.02
CA PRO A 193 21.27 8.44 5.96
C PRO A 193 21.42 9.81 6.60
N LYS A 194 21.05 10.88 5.89
CA LYS A 194 21.13 12.23 6.43
C LYS A 194 19.71 12.76 6.55
N LYS A 195 19.21 12.75 7.78
CA LYS A 195 17.88 13.28 8.06
C LYS A 195 17.76 14.73 7.57
N THR A 196 16.64 14.99 6.92
CA THR A 196 16.24 16.33 6.48
C THR A 196 16.15 17.30 7.66
N LYS A 197 16.44 18.59 7.39
CA LYS A 197 16.47 19.63 8.44
C LYS A 197 15.08 19.97 9.00
N ARG A 198 14.05 19.86 8.17
CA ARG A 198 12.65 20.08 8.54
C ARG A 198 11.95 18.73 8.66
N PRO A 199 10.89 18.61 9.47
CA PRO A 199 10.08 17.39 9.50
C PRO A 199 9.65 17.01 8.10
N SER A 200 9.93 15.77 7.70
CA SER A 200 9.53 15.28 6.39
C SER A 200 9.08 13.83 6.43
N ALA A 201 8.21 13.47 5.50
CA ALA A 201 7.61 12.15 5.42
C ALA A 201 7.72 11.55 4.03
N ASN A 202 7.87 10.22 3.96
CA ASN A 202 7.59 9.46 2.75
C ASN A 202 6.12 9.04 2.73
N ILE A 203 5.48 9.05 1.57
CA ILE A 203 4.16 8.42 1.36
C ILE A 203 4.39 7.13 0.57
N ILE A 204 4.16 5.98 1.23
CA ILE A 204 4.43 4.65 0.68
C ILE A 204 3.11 3.93 0.45
N GLY A 205 2.87 3.45 -0.77
CA GLY A 205 1.69 2.65 -1.12
C GLY A 205 0.81 3.16 -2.26
N PRO A 206 0.78 4.46 -2.65
CA PRO A 206 0.06 4.85 -3.85
C PRO A 206 0.59 4.12 -5.09
N THR A 207 -0.32 3.48 -5.82
CA THR A 207 -0.05 2.73 -7.06
C THR A 207 -1.02 3.11 -8.18
N THR A 208 -0.63 2.84 -9.43
CA THR A 208 -1.54 2.73 -10.59
C THR A 208 -2.62 1.67 -10.36
N LEU A 209 -3.78 1.89 -10.99
CA LEU A 209 -5.03 1.14 -10.83
C LEU A 209 -5.54 1.09 -9.38
N GLY A 210 -5.01 1.94 -8.51
CA GLY A 210 -5.49 2.10 -7.16
C GLY A 210 -6.70 3.03 -7.09
N PHE A 211 -7.63 2.72 -6.18
CA PHE A 211 -8.87 3.47 -6.07
C PHE A 211 -8.58 4.89 -5.56
N HIS A 212 -8.68 5.89 -6.44
CA HIS A 212 -8.44 7.32 -6.16
C HIS A 212 -7.02 7.69 -5.66
N HIS A 213 -6.04 6.80 -5.75
CA HIS A 213 -4.69 7.01 -5.20
C HIS A 213 -4.02 8.33 -5.63
N HIS A 214 -4.16 8.74 -6.90
CA HIS A 214 -3.64 10.01 -7.43
C HIS A 214 -4.21 11.23 -6.69
N HIS A 215 -5.50 11.19 -6.38
CA HIS A 215 -6.19 12.28 -5.71
C HIS A 215 -5.89 12.31 -4.22
N ASP A 216 -5.83 11.13 -3.60
CA ASP A 216 -5.48 10.99 -2.19
C ASP A 216 -4.04 11.44 -1.92
N ALA A 217 -3.09 11.06 -2.79
CA ALA A 217 -1.70 11.51 -2.70
C ALA A 217 -1.57 13.04 -2.79
N ARG A 218 -2.36 13.68 -3.64
CA ARG A 218 -2.39 15.16 -3.76
C ARG A 218 -2.97 15.81 -2.50
N GLU A 219 -4.02 15.23 -1.92
CA GLU A 219 -4.64 15.76 -0.71
C GLU A 219 -3.75 15.59 0.52
N MET A 220 -3.11 14.44 0.67
CA MET A 220 -2.10 14.23 1.72
C MET A 220 -0.93 15.21 1.59
N LYS A 221 -0.43 15.45 0.37
CA LYS A 221 0.62 16.47 0.11
C LYS A 221 0.18 17.86 0.56
N ARG A 222 -1.06 18.27 0.22
CA ARG A 222 -1.62 19.56 0.64
C ARG A 222 -1.66 19.67 2.16
N MET A 223 -2.21 18.66 2.83
CA MET A 223 -2.35 18.64 4.28
C MET A 223 -1.00 18.66 5.00
N LEU A 224 -0.04 17.86 4.54
CA LEU A 224 1.33 17.84 5.10
C LEU A 224 2.00 19.22 4.97
N GLY A 225 1.87 19.85 3.80
CA GLY A 225 2.39 21.20 3.56
C GLY A 225 1.78 22.26 4.48
N GLU A 226 0.46 22.21 4.74
CA GLU A 226 -0.19 23.11 5.70
C GLU A 226 0.22 22.84 7.16
N MET A 227 0.61 21.60 7.49
CA MET A 227 1.18 21.23 8.80
C MET A 227 2.70 21.54 8.89
N GLY A 228 3.31 22.06 7.83
CA GLY A 228 4.74 22.38 7.78
C GLY A 228 5.65 21.15 7.69
N ILE A 229 5.12 20.01 7.23
CA ILE A 229 5.84 18.75 7.00
C ILE A 229 6.12 18.62 5.50
N ASP A 230 7.38 18.50 5.14
CA ASP A 230 7.79 18.34 3.74
C ASP A 230 7.55 16.90 3.27
N VAL A 231 7.12 16.72 2.02
CA VAL A 231 7.03 15.37 1.42
C VAL A 231 8.37 15.04 0.79
N ASN A 232 9.09 14.10 1.40
CA ASN A 232 10.40 13.65 0.92
C ASN A 232 10.27 12.83 -0.36
N MET A 233 9.38 11.84 -0.35
CA MET A 233 9.13 10.98 -1.51
C MET A 233 7.70 10.43 -1.49
N VAL A 234 7.13 10.20 -2.68
CA VAL A 234 5.97 9.33 -2.85
C VAL A 234 6.41 8.12 -3.68
N THR A 235 6.09 6.92 -3.22
CA THR A 235 6.50 5.68 -3.88
C THR A 235 5.43 4.59 -3.73
N PRO A 236 5.19 3.74 -4.74
CA PRO A 236 5.85 3.71 -6.05
C PRO A 236 5.39 4.79 -7.03
N GLU A 237 4.17 5.34 -6.87
CA GLU A 237 3.54 6.25 -7.85
C GLU A 237 4.41 7.47 -8.21
N GLY A 238 4.85 7.51 -9.46
CA GLY A 238 5.66 8.60 -10.02
C GLY A 238 7.09 8.65 -9.51
N GLY A 239 7.51 7.71 -8.65
CA GLY A 239 8.86 7.65 -8.10
C GLY A 239 9.86 7.00 -9.06
N ARG A 240 11.15 7.25 -8.85
CA ARG A 240 12.26 6.58 -9.55
C ARG A 240 12.96 5.63 -8.61
N VAL A 241 13.29 4.43 -9.09
CA VAL A 241 13.97 3.41 -8.27
C VAL A 241 15.37 3.84 -7.82
N THR A 242 16.05 4.64 -8.63
CA THR A 242 17.38 5.20 -8.34
C THR A 242 17.39 6.20 -7.17
N GLU A 243 16.23 6.76 -6.83
CA GLU A 243 16.07 7.70 -5.72
C GLU A 243 15.69 7.01 -4.40
N LEU A 244 15.35 5.71 -4.41
CA LEU A 244 14.83 5.00 -3.23
C LEU A 244 15.77 5.02 -2.02
N LYS A 245 17.07 5.22 -2.23
CA LYS A 245 18.03 5.46 -1.14
C LYS A 245 17.67 6.67 -0.25
N HIS A 246 17.03 7.68 -0.84
CA HIS A 246 16.59 8.89 -0.14
C HIS A 246 15.35 8.68 0.73
N LEU A 247 14.71 7.50 0.68
CA LEU A 247 13.66 7.17 1.66
C LEU A 247 14.18 7.32 3.09
N THR A 248 15.44 6.96 3.34
CA THR A 248 16.04 6.99 4.68
C THR A 248 16.31 8.41 5.22
N ASP A 249 16.25 9.43 4.36
CA ASP A 249 16.47 10.84 4.72
C ASP A 249 15.21 11.48 5.36
N ALA A 250 14.04 10.86 5.21
CA ALA A 250 12.80 11.31 5.84
C ALA A 250 12.78 11.03 7.35
N TRP A 251 11.96 11.78 8.10
CA TRP A 251 11.77 11.53 9.53
C TRP A 251 10.89 10.29 9.78
N PHE A 252 9.87 10.08 8.96
CA PHE A 252 8.94 8.97 9.12
C PHE A 252 8.24 8.59 7.81
N ASN A 253 7.46 7.50 7.83
CA ASN A 253 6.69 7.03 6.69
C ASN A 253 5.17 7.09 6.93
N ILE A 254 4.40 7.32 5.88
CA ILE A 254 2.93 7.30 5.87
C ILE A 254 2.50 6.18 4.94
N VAL A 255 1.67 5.26 5.47
CA VAL A 255 1.11 4.12 4.73
C VAL A 255 -0.41 4.25 4.72
N PRO A 256 -1.00 4.92 3.73
CA PRO A 256 -2.43 5.23 3.72
C PRO A 256 -3.33 4.05 3.33
N TYR A 257 -2.77 2.94 2.84
CA TYR A 257 -3.51 1.77 2.39
C TYR A 257 -3.01 0.52 3.09
N ARG A 258 -3.92 -0.23 3.72
CA ARG A 258 -3.62 -1.49 4.41
C ARG A 258 -3.05 -2.56 3.47
N GLU A 259 -3.51 -2.54 2.22
CA GLU A 259 -3.24 -3.52 1.16
C GLU A 259 -1.83 -3.36 0.55
N THR A 260 -1.23 -2.17 0.62
CA THR A 260 0.01 -1.84 -0.11
C THR A 260 0.90 -0.87 0.65
N GLY A 261 2.16 -1.25 0.89
CA GLY A 261 3.20 -0.39 1.48
C GLY A 261 3.59 -0.76 2.90
N LEU A 262 2.77 -1.56 3.60
CA LEU A 262 3.01 -1.92 4.99
C LEU A 262 4.25 -2.81 5.16
N MET A 263 4.50 -3.74 4.23
CA MET A 263 5.73 -4.56 4.28
C MET A 263 6.98 -3.70 4.16
N ALA A 264 6.98 -2.73 3.24
CA ALA A 264 8.08 -1.81 3.04
C ALA A 264 8.32 -0.91 4.27
N ALA A 265 7.25 -0.36 4.86
CA ALA A 265 7.36 0.47 6.07
C ALA A 265 7.93 -0.33 7.26
N LYS A 266 7.50 -1.58 7.46
CA LYS A 266 8.06 -2.48 8.49
C LYS A 266 9.51 -2.88 8.23
N TYR A 267 9.94 -2.94 6.97
CA TYR A 267 11.35 -3.12 6.64
C TYR A 267 12.16 -1.88 7.04
N LEU A 268 11.70 -0.67 6.66
CA LEU A 268 12.37 0.58 6.99
C LEU A 268 12.42 0.86 8.50
N GLU A 269 11.35 0.54 9.23
CA GLU A 269 11.31 0.61 10.70
C GLU A 269 12.39 -0.28 11.31
N ARG A 270 12.48 -1.55 10.90
CA ARG A 270 13.44 -2.51 11.46
C ARG A 270 14.90 -2.22 11.11
N GLN A 271 15.16 -1.60 9.95
CA GLN A 271 16.53 -1.37 9.46
C GLN A 271 17.07 0.03 9.76
N PHE A 272 16.19 1.04 9.86
CA PHE A 272 16.60 2.45 9.95
C PHE A 272 15.90 3.21 11.09
N ASP A 273 15.22 2.49 12.00
CA ASP A 273 14.44 3.06 13.10
C ASP A 273 13.46 4.16 12.63
N MET A 274 12.92 3.97 11.43
CA MET A 274 11.98 4.92 10.82
C MET A 274 10.55 4.59 11.24
N PRO A 275 9.92 5.39 12.12
CA PRO A 275 8.53 5.15 12.48
C PRO A 275 7.63 5.35 11.27
N PHE A 276 6.43 4.76 11.34
CA PHE A 276 5.41 4.97 10.33
C PHE A 276 4.02 5.08 10.95
N THR A 277 3.10 5.71 10.21
CA THR A 277 1.67 5.69 10.51
C THR A 277 0.93 4.91 9.43
N ASP A 278 0.13 3.93 9.84
CA ASP A 278 -0.82 3.19 9.01
C ASP A 278 -2.28 3.65 9.24
N THR A 279 -2.45 4.79 9.93
CA THR A 279 -3.77 5.39 10.13
C THR A 279 -4.26 5.98 8.82
N VAL A 280 -5.50 5.65 8.43
CA VAL A 280 -6.05 6.06 7.14
C VAL A 280 -6.82 7.38 7.29
N PRO A 281 -6.44 8.46 6.57
CA PRO A 281 -7.09 9.77 6.68
C PRO A 281 -8.42 9.85 5.90
N MET A 282 -9.34 8.91 6.16
CA MET A 282 -10.67 8.85 5.52
C MET A 282 -11.79 9.15 6.52
N GLY A 283 -12.66 10.13 6.19
CA GLY A 283 -13.67 10.64 7.11
C GLY A 283 -13.10 11.59 8.15
N ILE A 284 -13.93 12.39 8.81
CA ILE A 284 -13.46 13.42 9.76
C ILE A 284 -12.67 12.76 10.89
N LEU A 285 -13.19 11.67 11.44
CA LEU A 285 -12.55 11.00 12.56
C LEU A 285 -11.26 10.29 12.14
N GLY A 286 -11.21 9.72 10.93
CA GLY A 286 -9.99 9.10 10.41
C GLY A 286 -8.88 10.12 10.13
N THR A 287 -9.25 11.25 9.52
CA THR A 287 -8.33 12.36 9.30
C THR A 287 -7.78 12.93 10.61
N ASN A 288 -8.61 13.06 11.65
CA ASN A 288 -8.17 13.55 12.96
C ASN A 288 -7.22 12.57 13.64
N ASP A 289 -7.53 11.27 13.63
CA ASP A 289 -6.63 10.24 14.19
C ASP A 289 -5.28 10.24 13.45
N TRP A 290 -5.29 10.43 12.13
CA TRP A 290 -4.08 10.52 11.30
C TRP A 290 -3.23 11.74 11.66
N ILE A 291 -3.83 12.93 11.82
CA ILE A 291 -3.13 14.15 12.27
C ILE A 291 -2.51 13.93 13.66
N SER A 292 -3.27 13.35 14.60
CA SER A 292 -2.76 13.06 15.94
C SER A 292 -1.62 12.03 15.94
N SER A 293 -1.70 11.01 15.09
CA SER A 293 -0.63 10.03 14.90
C SER A 293 0.65 10.68 14.38
N ILE A 294 0.53 11.57 13.37
CA ILE A 294 1.65 12.34 12.83
C ILE A 294 2.26 13.26 13.89
N GLN A 295 1.44 13.98 14.66
CA GLN A 295 1.92 14.85 15.74
C GLN A 295 2.77 14.09 16.75
N ALA A 296 2.32 12.90 17.16
CA ALA A 296 3.06 12.04 18.08
C ALA A 296 4.43 11.65 17.51
N ILE A 297 4.45 11.17 16.26
CA ILE A 297 5.68 10.74 15.58
C ILE A 297 6.66 11.91 15.40
N VAL A 298 6.18 13.06 14.92
CA VAL A 298 7.04 14.25 14.69
C VAL A 298 7.64 14.74 16.01
N ASN A 299 6.86 14.79 17.08
CA ASN A 299 7.35 15.23 18.40
C ASN A 299 8.35 14.23 19.00
N GLU A 300 8.20 12.93 18.76
CA GLU A 300 9.15 11.91 19.19
C GLU A 300 10.47 12.00 18.39
N GLN A 301 10.37 12.12 17.06
CA GLN A 301 11.53 12.26 16.19
C GLN A 301 12.28 13.58 16.43
N ALA A 302 11.57 14.68 16.68
CA ALA A 302 12.20 15.96 17.03
C ALA A 302 13.06 15.85 18.29
N LYS A 303 12.60 15.11 19.31
CA LYS A 303 13.37 14.86 20.54
C LYS A 303 14.59 13.98 20.28
N ALA A 304 14.43 12.94 19.45
CA ALA A 304 15.51 12.02 19.14
C ALA A 304 16.62 12.65 18.27
N LEU A 305 16.26 13.61 17.40
CA LEU A 305 17.17 14.25 16.45
C LEU A 305 17.74 15.59 16.95
N ALA A 306 17.23 16.15 18.05
CA ALA A 306 17.70 17.42 18.60
C ALA A 306 19.14 17.31 19.12
N PRO A 307 20.05 18.22 18.73
CA PRO A 307 21.38 18.34 19.34
C PRO A 307 21.29 18.66 20.83
N GLU A 308 22.29 18.23 21.60
CA GLU A 308 22.39 18.54 23.03
C GLU A 308 22.40 20.06 23.25
N GLY A 309 21.40 20.56 23.98
CA GLY A 309 21.29 21.97 24.36
C GLY A 309 20.49 22.87 23.41
N GLU A 310 19.92 22.32 22.32
CA GLU A 310 19.02 23.08 21.43
C GLU A 310 17.54 22.94 21.82
N GLU A 311 16.72 23.94 21.45
CA GLU A 311 15.27 23.87 21.63
C GLU A 311 14.67 22.77 20.73
N VAL A 312 13.95 21.84 21.35
CA VAL A 312 13.24 20.79 20.64
C VAL A 312 12.00 21.37 19.97
N LEU A 313 11.86 21.16 18.67
CA LEU A 313 10.63 21.46 17.94
C LEU A 313 9.49 20.62 18.53
N ILE A 314 8.49 21.27 19.13
CA ILE A 314 7.25 20.64 19.53
C ILE A 314 6.13 21.22 18.68
N VAL A 315 5.51 20.36 17.88
CA VAL A 315 4.36 20.70 17.05
C VAL A 315 3.05 20.37 17.78
N ASP A 316 2.06 21.24 17.57
CA ASP A 316 0.68 21.03 17.99
C ASP A 316 -0.25 21.32 16.80
N PHE A 317 -0.93 20.29 16.32
CA PHE A 317 -1.84 20.34 15.18
C PHE A 317 -3.31 20.37 15.59
N ASP A 318 -3.63 20.54 16.88
CA ASP A 318 -5.02 20.59 17.36
C ASP A 318 -5.82 21.74 16.72
N ASP A 319 -5.22 22.92 16.61
CA ASP A 319 -5.87 24.07 15.96
C ASP A 319 -6.07 23.82 14.46
N TYR A 320 -5.06 23.25 13.79
CA TYR A 320 -5.15 22.85 12.40
C TYR A 320 -6.30 21.85 12.17
N SER A 321 -6.36 20.80 13.00
CA SER A 321 -7.41 19.77 12.95
C SER A 321 -8.81 20.35 13.16
N LYS A 322 -8.97 21.25 14.14
CA LYS A 322 -10.23 21.98 14.38
C LYS A 322 -10.61 22.84 13.18
N ARG A 323 -9.67 23.59 12.60
CA ARG A 323 -9.90 24.42 11.42
C ARG A 323 -10.31 23.59 10.21
N GLN A 324 -9.65 22.47 9.94
CA GLN A 324 -10.03 21.56 8.84
C GLN A 324 -11.45 21.02 9.06
N THR A 325 -11.78 20.60 10.29
CA THR A 325 -13.11 20.05 10.61
C THR A 325 -14.23 21.09 10.51
N LEU A 326 -13.99 22.31 11.00
CA LEU A 326 -15.04 23.33 11.12
C LEU A 326 -15.20 24.22 9.88
N HIS A 327 -14.12 24.45 9.13
CA HIS A 327 -14.09 25.48 8.09
C HIS A 327 -13.75 24.97 6.69
N VAL A 328 -13.14 23.79 6.57
CA VAL A 328 -12.78 23.20 5.27
C VAL A 328 -13.71 22.05 4.91
N SER A 329 -13.89 21.10 5.84
CA SER A 329 -14.76 19.95 5.64
C SER A 329 -16.22 20.33 5.84
N GLN A 330 -17.01 20.20 4.78
CA GLN A 330 -18.46 20.35 4.87
C GLN A 330 -19.14 19.16 5.55
N ALA A 331 -18.43 18.05 5.77
CA ALA A 331 -19.01 16.84 6.35
C ALA A 331 -19.42 17.04 7.82
N ALA A 332 -18.72 17.89 8.58
CA ALA A 332 -19.02 18.14 9.98
C ALA A 332 -20.31 18.97 10.14
N TRP A 333 -20.54 19.90 9.21
CA TRP A 333 -21.81 20.60 9.14
C TRP A 333 -22.90 19.66 8.62
N PHE A 334 -22.65 18.96 7.51
CA PHE A 334 -23.61 18.04 6.92
C PHE A 334 -24.13 17.01 7.94
N SER A 335 -23.27 16.42 8.77
CA SER A 335 -23.69 15.46 9.80
C SER A 335 -24.69 16.02 10.83
N ARG A 336 -24.75 17.34 11.00
CA ARG A 336 -25.67 18.05 11.89
C ARG A 336 -26.82 18.74 11.15
N SER A 337 -26.89 18.62 9.83
CA SER A 337 -27.95 19.23 9.03
C SER A 337 -29.23 18.38 9.05
N VAL A 338 -30.34 19.00 8.66
CA VAL A 338 -31.64 18.31 8.49
C VAL A 338 -31.55 17.22 7.40
N ASP A 339 -30.68 17.40 6.41
CA ASP A 339 -30.48 16.41 5.35
C ASP A 339 -29.90 15.10 5.89
N CYS A 340 -28.86 15.18 6.73
CA CYS A 340 -28.29 13.99 7.35
C CYS A 340 -29.23 13.40 8.42
N GLN A 341 -30.02 14.24 9.11
CA GLN A 341 -31.02 13.75 10.06
C GLN A 341 -31.98 12.73 9.43
N ASN A 342 -32.36 12.92 8.16
CA ASN A 342 -33.20 11.98 7.40
C ASN A 342 -32.54 10.62 7.14
N LEU A 343 -31.21 10.51 7.27
CA LEU A 343 -30.45 9.27 7.09
C LEU A 343 -30.36 8.43 8.36
N THR A 344 -30.67 9.02 9.52
CA THR A 344 -30.55 8.38 10.84
C THR A 344 -31.26 7.03 10.87
N GLY A 345 -30.53 5.97 11.25
CA GLY A 345 -31.08 4.63 11.39
C GLY A 345 -31.39 3.91 10.07
N LYS A 346 -31.18 4.54 8.91
CA LYS A 346 -31.24 3.83 7.62
C LYS A 346 -30.22 2.70 7.61
N ARG A 347 -30.55 1.62 6.93
CA ARG A 347 -29.74 0.40 6.90
C ARG A 347 -28.76 0.46 5.74
N ALA A 348 -27.50 0.12 6.00
CA ALA A 348 -26.46 -0.01 4.99
C ALA A 348 -25.71 -1.34 5.15
N VAL A 349 -25.15 -1.82 4.04
CA VAL A 349 -24.17 -2.91 3.99
C VAL A 349 -22.93 -2.37 3.32
N VAL A 350 -21.76 -2.66 3.89
CA VAL A 350 -20.46 -2.21 3.37
C VAL A 350 -19.64 -3.43 2.97
N PHE A 351 -19.09 -3.41 1.76
CA PHE A 351 -18.20 -4.47 1.27
C PHE A 351 -17.14 -3.87 0.34
N GLY A 352 -15.88 -4.27 0.49
CA GLY A 352 -14.76 -3.75 -0.29
C GLY A 352 -13.43 -4.37 0.11
N ASP A 353 -12.34 -3.67 -0.17
CA ASP A 353 -11.04 -3.95 0.43
C ASP A 353 -11.06 -3.63 1.94
N ALA A 354 -10.00 -3.97 2.66
CA ALA A 354 -9.96 -3.78 4.11
C ALA A 354 -9.96 -2.28 4.47
N THR A 355 -9.16 -1.48 3.78
CA THR A 355 -9.03 -0.03 4.02
C THR A 355 -10.38 0.70 3.89
N HIS A 356 -11.00 0.63 2.71
CA HIS A 356 -12.20 1.42 2.45
C HIS A 356 -13.43 0.84 3.16
N ALA A 357 -13.55 -0.49 3.28
CA ALA A 357 -14.69 -1.07 3.98
C ALA A 357 -14.68 -0.71 5.47
N ALA A 358 -13.52 -0.73 6.12
CA ALA A 358 -13.37 -0.33 7.53
C ALA A 358 -13.68 1.15 7.72
N MET A 359 -13.07 2.02 6.91
CA MET A 359 -13.22 3.46 7.05
C MET A 359 -14.62 3.95 6.66
N MET A 360 -15.21 3.41 5.59
CA MET A 360 -16.59 3.72 5.21
C MET A 360 -17.59 3.26 6.29
N THR A 361 -17.37 2.08 6.89
CA THR A 361 -18.20 1.62 8.01
C THR A 361 -18.14 2.59 9.19
N ARG A 362 -16.95 3.13 9.49
CA ARG A 362 -16.75 4.13 10.54
C ARG A 362 -17.48 5.44 10.21
N VAL A 363 -17.36 5.95 8.98
CA VAL A 363 -18.04 7.18 8.54
C VAL A 363 -19.55 7.03 8.65
N LEU A 364 -20.13 5.96 8.07
CA LEU A 364 -21.57 5.75 8.07
C LEU A 364 -22.13 5.63 9.50
N SER A 365 -21.46 4.87 10.37
CA SER A 365 -21.95 4.61 11.72
C SER A 365 -21.71 5.76 12.70
N ARG A 366 -20.52 6.37 12.68
CA ARG A 366 -20.09 7.35 13.68
C ARG A 366 -20.28 8.80 13.25
N GLU A 367 -20.27 9.09 11.95
CA GLU A 367 -20.37 10.46 11.43
C GLU A 367 -21.76 10.75 10.84
N MET A 368 -22.49 9.74 10.36
CA MET A 368 -23.80 9.92 9.70
C MET A 368 -24.97 9.21 10.40
N CYS A 369 -24.72 8.51 11.51
CA CYS A 369 -25.74 7.76 12.27
C CYS A 369 -26.55 6.75 11.44
N ILE A 370 -25.96 6.21 10.38
CA ILE A 370 -26.51 5.12 9.56
C ILE A 370 -26.27 3.79 10.27
N ARG A 371 -27.27 2.92 10.28
CA ARG A 371 -27.18 1.57 10.85
C ARG A 371 -26.51 0.63 9.85
N VAL A 372 -25.19 0.44 9.98
CA VAL A 372 -24.47 -0.59 9.23
C VAL A 372 -24.88 -1.97 9.78
N VAL A 373 -25.60 -2.73 8.96
CA VAL A 373 -26.14 -4.04 9.35
C VAL A 373 -25.11 -5.14 9.17
N CYS A 374 -24.22 -4.99 8.18
CA CYS A 374 -23.13 -5.89 7.89
C CYS A 374 -21.99 -5.09 7.24
N ALA A 375 -20.76 -5.39 7.64
CA ALA A 375 -19.55 -4.93 6.98
C ALA A 375 -18.68 -6.16 6.70
N GLY A 376 -18.12 -6.25 5.50
CA GLY A 376 -17.25 -7.35 5.10
C GLY A 376 -16.13 -6.90 4.17
N THR A 377 -15.13 -7.76 4.02
CA THR A 377 -14.02 -7.54 3.09
C THR A 377 -13.72 -8.80 2.30
N TYR A 378 -13.19 -8.64 1.08
CA TYR A 378 -12.61 -9.75 0.32
C TYR A 378 -11.13 -10.02 0.68
N ALA A 379 -10.48 -9.10 1.40
CA ALA A 379 -9.09 -9.22 1.85
C ALA A 379 -8.99 -10.13 3.08
N ARG A 380 -8.92 -11.45 2.86
CA ARG A 380 -8.95 -12.46 3.94
C ARG A 380 -7.72 -12.52 4.83
N HIS A 381 -6.61 -11.96 4.37
CA HIS A 381 -5.27 -12.14 4.95
C HIS A 381 -4.66 -10.84 5.48
N GLU A 382 -5.43 -9.75 5.48
CA GLU A 382 -5.01 -8.41 5.86
C GLU A 382 -5.73 -7.91 7.10
#